data_AF-L8HUR6-F1
#
_entry.id   AF-L8HUR6-F1
#
_cell.length_a   1.000
_cell.length_b   1.000
_cell.length_c   1.000
_cell.angle_alpha   90.00
_cell.angle_beta   90.00
_cell.angle_gamma   90.00
#
_symmetry.space_group_name_H-M   'P 1'
#
loop_
_entity.id
_entity.type
_entity.pdbx_description
1 polymer ?
#
loop_
_entity_poly.entity_id
_entity_poly.type
_entity_poly.pdbx_seq_one_letter_code
_entity_poly.pdbx_strand_id
1 'polypeptide(L)'
;LMEIRAVALSTVAIKGERSVLYLCMDADGKMQGLTQYSAEDCAFEEEIRPDGYNVYWSRKHHLPVSLSSSRQRQLFKSRGFLPLSHFLPMLSTIPAEPEDLQEPLKPDFFLPLKTDSMDPFGLATKLGSVKSPSFYN
;
A
#
# COMPACT_ATOMS: atom_id res chain seq x y z
N LEU A 1 -0.06 2.95 2.23
CA LEU A 1 1.10 2.13 2.57
C LEU A 1 2.04 2.08 1.37
N MET A 2 3.34 1.91 1.60
CA MET A 2 4.32 1.69 0.54
C MET A 2 4.84 0.26 0.66
N GLU A 3 4.88 -0.42 -0.47
CA GLU A 3 5.50 -1.72 -0.65
C GLU A 3 6.94 -1.51 -1.14
N ILE A 4 7.91 -2.06 -0.42
CA ILE A 4 9.33 -1.98 -0.76
C ILE A 4 9.79 -3.39 -1.13
N ARG A 5 10.29 -3.57 -2.35
CA ARG A 5 10.76 -4.88 -2.85
C ARG A 5 12.19 -4.75 -3.36
N ALA A 6 13.06 -5.67 -2.93
CA ALA A 6 14.40 -5.78 -3.48
C ALA A 6 14.33 -6.23 -4.96
N VAL A 7 15.04 -5.53 -5.83
CA VAL A 7 15.17 -5.86 -7.26
C VAL A 7 16.61 -6.24 -7.63
N ALA A 8 17.58 -5.84 -6.81
CA ALA A 8 18.97 -6.28 -6.86
C ALA A 8 19.62 -6.11 -5.48
N LEU A 9 20.90 -6.47 -5.35
CA LEU A 9 21.65 -6.24 -4.11
C LEU A 9 21.60 -4.76 -3.73
N SER A 10 21.12 -4.49 -2.51
CA SER A 10 20.94 -3.13 -1.97
C SER A 10 20.13 -2.20 -2.87
N THR A 11 19.29 -2.72 -3.77
CA THR A 11 18.47 -1.92 -4.69
C THR A 11 17.02 -2.32 -4.55
N VAL A 12 16.15 -1.33 -4.36
CA VAL A 12 14.73 -1.52 -4.12
C VAL A 12 13.88 -0.82 -5.17
N ALA A 13 12.72 -1.40 -5.46
CA ALA A 13 11.60 -0.70 -6.08
C ALA A 13 10.56 -0.40 -5.00
N ILE A 14 9.98 0.80 -5.06
CA ILE A 14 8.98 1.26 -4.10
C ILE A 14 7.66 1.48 -4.84
N LYS A 15 6.58 0.89 -4.34
CA LYS A 15 5.24 0.96 -4.95
C LYS A 15 4.19 1.36 -3.93
N GLY A 16 3.28 2.25 -4.31
CA GLY A 16 2.12 2.57 -3.49
C GLY A 16 1.09 1.46 -3.59
N GLU A 17 0.73 0.85 -2.45
CA GLU A 17 -0.23 -0.27 -2.43
C GLU A 17 -1.61 0.14 -2.96
N ARG A 18 -2.15 1.28 -2.50
CA ARG A 18 -3.48 1.76 -2.90
C ARG A 18 -3.53 2.36 -4.29
N SER A 19 -2.50 3.10 -4.68
CA SER A 19 -2.46 3.75 -6.00
C SER A 19 -1.98 2.80 -7.09
N VAL A 20 -1.31 1.71 -6.71
CA VAL A 20 -0.66 0.75 -7.62
C VAL A 20 0.42 1.40 -8.50
N LEU A 21 0.93 2.56 -8.09
CA LEU A 21 1.96 3.32 -8.81
C LEU A 21 3.35 3.05 -8.23
N TYR A 22 4.34 2.87 -9.11
CA TYR A 22 5.75 2.88 -8.75
C TYR A 22 6.21 4.30 -8.48
N LEU A 23 7.02 4.46 -7.43
CA LEU A 23 7.74 5.70 -7.16
C LEU A 23 8.92 5.78 -8.12
N CYS A 24 8.95 6.81 -8.96
CA CYS A 24 10.00 7.02 -9.96
C CYS A 24 10.52 8.46 -9.88
N MET A 25 11.75 8.66 -10.32
CA MET A 25 12.43 9.96 -10.35
C MET A 25 12.56 10.45 -11.79
N ASP A 26 12.22 11.72 -12.04
CA ASP A 26 12.47 12.36 -13.32
C ASP A 26 13.87 13.03 -13.37
N ALA A 27 14.21 13.59 -14.54
CA ALA A 27 15.50 14.22 -14.79
C ALA A 27 15.79 15.45 -13.88
N ASP A 28 14.76 16.06 -13.29
CA ASP A 28 14.89 17.18 -12.36
C ASP A 28 15.02 16.72 -10.89
N GLY A 29 15.10 15.41 -10.66
CA GLY A 29 15.10 14.80 -9.34
C GLY A 29 13.75 14.92 -8.63
N LYS A 30 12.65 15.17 -9.36
CA LYS A 30 11.31 15.20 -8.80
C LYS A 30 10.76 13.77 -8.74
N MET A 31 10.19 13.45 -7.60
CA MET A 31 9.50 12.17 -7.40
C MET A 31 8.09 12.22 -7.98
N GLN A 32 7.71 11.15 -8.67
CA GLN A 32 6.41 10.97 -9.28
C GLN A 32 5.94 9.51 -9.21
N GLY A 33 4.63 9.30 -9.30
CA GLY A 33 4.04 7.98 -9.39
C GLY A 33 3.78 7.58 -10.84
N LEU A 34 4.31 6.45 -11.29
CA LEU A 34 4.09 5.90 -12.64
C LEU A 34 3.48 4.50 -12.58
N THR A 35 2.58 4.18 -13.52
CA THR A 35 1.99 2.84 -13.62
C THR A 35 2.98 1.81 -14.16
N GLN A 36 3.84 2.23 -15.09
CA GLN A 36 4.86 1.39 -15.70
C GLN A 36 6.17 1.48 -14.93
N TYR A 37 6.75 0.32 -14.64
CA TYR A 37 8.05 0.23 -14.00
C TYR A 37 9.18 0.42 -15.02
N SER A 38 10.15 1.25 -14.67
CA SER A 38 11.42 1.37 -15.38
C SER A 38 12.57 1.29 -14.38
N ALA A 39 13.50 0.34 -14.57
CA ALA A 39 14.60 0.11 -13.62
C ALA A 39 15.53 1.31 -13.47
N GLU A 40 15.67 2.14 -14.51
CA GLU A 40 16.52 3.33 -14.50
C GLU A 40 15.97 4.48 -13.65
N ASP A 41 14.64 4.61 -13.57
CA ASP A 41 13.98 5.75 -12.92
C ASP A 41 13.24 5.35 -11.63
N CYS A 42 12.87 4.08 -11.46
CA CYS A 42 12.03 3.59 -10.37
C CYS A 42 12.75 2.60 -9.41
N ALA A 43 14.03 2.35 -9.64
CA ALA A 43 14.87 1.55 -8.74
C ALA A 43 15.89 2.44 -8.03
N PHE A 44 16.07 2.21 -6.73
CA PHE A 44 16.92 3.05 -5.90
C PHE A 44 17.84 2.19 -5.04
N GLU A 45 19.09 2.59 -4.91
CA GLU A 45 20.03 1.96 -3.97
C GLU A 45 19.68 2.38 -2.55
N GLU A 46 19.40 1.40 -1.68
CA GLU A 46 19.12 1.63 -0.28
C GLU A 46 20.43 1.64 0.53
N GLU A 47 20.66 2.72 1.27
CA GLU A 47 21.80 2.89 2.16
C GLU A 47 21.32 3.30 3.56
N ILE A 48 21.74 2.56 4.58
CA ILE A 48 21.50 2.92 5.99
C ILE A 48 22.60 3.87 6.44
N ARG A 49 22.22 5.09 6.83
CA ARG A 49 23.14 6.14 7.28
C ARG A 49 23.50 5.96 8.76
N PRO A 50 24.61 6.58 9.23
CA PRO A 50 25.03 6.48 10.64
C PRO A 50 24.02 7.00 11.66
N ASP A 51 23.05 7.83 11.23
CA ASP A 51 21.95 8.32 12.04
C ASP A 51 20.78 7.31 12.17
N GLY A 52 20.88 6.15 11.51
CA GLY A 52 19.87 5.09 11.52
C GLY A 52 18.74 5.28 10.52
N TYR A 53 18.80 6.30 9.65
CA TYR A 53 17.81 6.52 8.60
C TYR A 53 18.28 5.91 7.27
N ASN A 54 17.32 5.53 6.43
CA ASN A 54 17.59 5.06 5.08
C ASN A 54 17.60 6.23 4.10
N VAL A 55 18.55 6.22 3.19
CA VAL A 55 18.58 7.08 2.00
C VAL A 55 18.48 6.17 0.78
N TYR A 56 17.65 6.56 -0.18
CA TYR A 56 17.42 5.80 -1.41
C TYR A 56 17.98 6.59 -2.59
N TRP A 57 18.99 6.08 -3.29
CA TRP A 57 19.71 6.79 -4.35
C TRP A 57 19.30 6.35 -5.75
N SER A 58 19.00 7.29 -6.64
CA SER A 58 18.93 6.99 -8.06
C SER A 58 20.33 6.94 -8.65
N ARG A 59 20.71 5.79 -9.23
CA ARG A 59 21.97 5.66 -9.98
C ARG A 59 22.03 6.56 -11.21
N LYS A 60 20.92 6.66 -11.96
CA LYS A 60 20.84 7.45 -13.19
C LYS A 60 20.91 8.95 -12.94
N HIS A 61 20.18 9.43 -11.93
CA HIS A 61 20.04 10.87 -11.66
C HIS A 61 21.08 11.40 -10.66
N HIS A 62 21.83 10.51 -9.99
CA HIS A 62 22.81 10.86 -8.95
C HIS A 62 22.21 11.73 -7.82
N LEU A 63 20.93 11.50 -7.51
CA LEU A 63 20.19 12.21 -6.48
C LEU A 63 19.48 11.22 -5.56
N PRO A 64 19.32 11.55 -4.27
CA PRO A 64 18.51 10.75 -3.38
C PRO A 64 17.03 11.03 -3.62
N VAL A 65 16.19 10.04 -3.37
CA VAL A 65 14.75 10.24 -3.18
C VAL A 65 14.56 11.32 -2.12
N SER A 66 13.72 12.30 -2.42
CA SER A 66 13.50 13.45 -1.54
C SER A 66 12.09 13.99 -1.70
N LEU A 67 11.49 14.40 -0.57
CA LEU A 67 10.22 15.13 -0.56
C LEU A 67 10.40 16.66 -0.69
N SER A 68 11.58 17.11 -1.09
CA SER A 68 11.86 18.52 -1.32
C SER A 68 10.93 19.11 -2.39
N SER A 69 10.53 20.36 -2.20
CA SER A 69 9.90 21.18 -3.25
C SER A 69 10.89 21.50 -4.38
N SER A 70 10.37 21.97 -5.53
CA SER A 70 11.20 22.47 -6.63
C SER A 70 12.17 23.56 -6.18
N ARG A 71 11.69 24.50 -5.35
CA ARG A 71 12.50 25.57 -4.77
C ARG A 71 13.62 25.01 -3.88
N GLN A 72 13.33 24.04 -3.02
CA GLN A 72 14.35 23.39 -2.19
C GLN A 72 15.39 22.65 -3.04
N ARG A 73 14.98 21.89 -4.06
CA ARG A 73 15.92 21.21 -4.96
C ARG A 73 16.86 22.20 -5.64
N GLN A 74 16.36 23.34 -6.12
CA GLN A 74 17.19 24.39 -6.73
C GLN A 74 18.17 25.00 -5.72
N LEU A 75 17.71 25.34 -4.50
CA LEU A 75 18.55 25.95 -3.47
C LEU A 75 19.67 25.03 -2.95
N PHE A 76 19.43 23.72 -2.94
CA PHE A 76 20.35 22.73 -2.39
C PHE A 76 21.15 21.97 -3.45
N LYS A 77 20.91 22.21 -4.75
CA LYS A 77 21.61 21.56 -5.87
C LYS A 77 23.14 21.62 -5.76
N SER A 78 23.69 22.73 -5.25
CA SER A 78 25.14 22.92 -5.07
C SER A 78 25.69 22.45 -3.73
N ARG A 79 24.83 22.02 -2.79
CA ARG A 79 25.23 21.71 -1.41
C ARG A 79 25.53 20.22 -1.18
N GLY A 80 25.34 19.37 -2.19
CA GLY A 80 25.64 17.94 -2.10
C GLY A 80 24.67 17.12 -1.25
N PHE A 81 23.54 17.69 -0.82
CA PHE A 81 22.46 16.96 -0.15
C PHE A 81 21.10 17.58 -0.50
N LEU A 82 20.02 16.79 -0.40
CA LEU A 82 18.66 17.30 -0.51
C LEU A 82 17.94 17.20 0.85
N PRO A 83 17.20 18.24 1.29
CA PRO A 83 16.32 18.12 2.45
C PRO A 83 15.31 16.99 2.31
N LEU A 84 14.80 16.46 3.43
CA LEU A 84 13.74 15.43 3.43
C LEU A 84 14.08 14.19 2.58
N SER A 85 15.33 13.73 2.66
CA SER A 85 15.87 12.57 1.93
C SER A 85 16.21 11.38 2.83
N HIS A 86 16.19 11.57 4.16
CA HIS A 86 16.40 10.53 5.16
C HIS A 86 15.04 10.04 5.62
N PHE A 87 14.78 8.74 5.46
CA PHE A 87 13.50 8.11 5.76
C PHE A 87 13.68 7.04 6.84
N LEU A 88 12.76 7.01 7.80
CA LEU A 88 12.67 5.93 8.77
C LEU A 88 11.51 5.01 8.35
N PRO A 89 11.77 3.76 7.93
CA PRO A 89 10.71 2.81 7.62
C PRO A 89 9.87 2.50 8.87
N MET A 90 8.58 2.79 8.80
CA MET A 90 7.63 2.53 9.87
C MET A 90 6.74 1.34 9.50
N LEU A 91 6.47 0.46 10.45
CA LEU A 91 5.49 -0.62 10.26
C LEU A 91 4.08 -0.05 10.11
N SER A 92 3.27 -0.66 9.25
CA SER A 92 1.86 -0.30 9.11
C SER A 92 1.11 -0.53 10.41
N THR A 93 0.35 0.47 10.86
CA THR A 93 -0.63 0.31 11.95
C THR A 93 -2.04 0.07 11.42
N ILE A 94 -2.24 0.10 10.10
CA ILE A 94 -3.52 -0.22 9.46
C ILE A 94 -3.67 -1.75 9.53
N PRO A 95 -4.75 -2.28 10.13
CA PRO A 95 -5.02 -3.71 10.12
C PRO A 95 -5.02 -4.22 8.69
N ALA A 96 -4.34 -5.34 8.44
CA ALA A 96 -4.53 -6.06 7.19
C ALA A 96 -6.00 -6.51 7.18
N GLU A 97 -6.76 -6.11 6.16
CA GLU A 97 -8.07 -6.73 5.92
C GLU A 97 -7.84 -8.24 5.85
N PRO A 98 -8.54 -9.07 6.65
CA PRO A 98 -8.36 -10.50 6.58
C PRO A 98 -8.70 -10.96 5.16
N GLU A 99 -7.73 -11.57 4.46
CA GLU A 99 -7.93 -12.12 3.11
C GLU A 99 -8.98 -13.26 3.05
N ASP A 100 -9.59 -13.62 4.18
CA ASP A 100 -10.47 -14.78 4.36
C ASP A 100 -11.97 -14.45 4.45
N LEU A 101 -12.41 -13.23 4.09
CA LEU A 101 -13.84 -12.91 3.95
C LEU A 101 -14.27 -12.52 2.53
N GLN A 102 -13.47 -12.86 1.52
CA GLN A 102 -14.03 -13.13 0.20
C GLN A 102 -14.71 -14.51 0.23
N GLU A 103 -15.74 -14.67 1.07
CA GLU A 103 -16.83 -15.53 0.65
C GLU A 103 -17.27 -14.95 -0.70
N PRO A 104 -17.26 -15.73 -1.79
CA PRO A 104 -17.82 -15.24 -3.04
C PRO A 104 -19.22 -14.74 -2.70
N LEU A 105 -19.49 -13.45 -2.94
CA LEU A 105 -20.85 -12.92 -2.99
C LEU A 105 -21.57 -13.76 -4.03
N LYS A 106 -22.14 -14.89 -3.60
CA LYS A 106 -23.11 -15.61 -4.37
C LYS A 106 -24.21 -14.61 -4.64
N PRO A 107 -24.71 -14.51 -5.88
CA PRO A 107 -25.85 -13.68 -6.20
C PRO A 107 -27.11 -14.32 -5.61
N ASP A 108 -27.23 -14.36 -4.28
CA ASP A 108 -28.44 -14.77 -3.56
C ASP A 108 -29.57 -13.74 -3.74
N PHE A 109 -29.29 -12.61 -4.39
CA PHE A 109 -30.28 -11.62 -4.84
C PHE A 109 -31.22 -12.14 -5.95
N PHE A 110 -30.96 -13.32 -6.54
CA PHE A 110 -31.81 -13.88 -7.60
C PHE A 110 -32.36 -15.29 -7.30
N LEU A 111 -32.31 -15.76 -6.06
CA LEU A 111 -33.06 -16.96 -5.70
C LEU A 111 -34.56 -16.63 -5.74
N PRO A 112 -35.40 -17.41 -6.45
CA PRO A 112 -36.85 -17.18 -6.43
C PRO A 112 -37.31 -17.27 -4.97
N LEU A 113 -37.96 -16.21 -4.50
CA LEU A 113 -38.52 -16.13 -3.15
C LEU A 113 -39.37 -17.39 -2.93
N LYS A 114 -39.00 -18.23 -1.95
CA LYS A 114 -39.82 -19.39 -1.57
C LYS A 114 -41.04 -18.88 -0.82
N THR A 115 -42.07 -18.49 -1.55
CA THR A 115 -43.30 -17.90 -1.01
C THR A 115 -44.13 -18.87 -0.16
N ASP A 116 -43.75 -20.14 -0.12
CA ASP A 116 -44.33 -21.19 0.71
C ASP A 116 -43.53 -21.46 2.00
N SER A 117 -42.40 -20.77 2.21
CA SER A 117 -41.56 -20.94 3.41
C SER A 117 -41.86 -19.88 4.46
N MET A 118 -41.86 -20.27 5.74
CA MET A 118 -41.97 -19.35 6.88
C MET A 118 -40.71 -18.51 7.11
N ASP A 119 -39.60 -18.82 6.45
CA ASP A 119 -38.36 -18.02 6.43
C ASP A 119 -37.87 -17.83 4.99
N PRO A 120 -38.58 -17.02 4.17
CA PRO A 120 -38.28 -16.87 2.75
C PRO A 120 -36.93 -16.18 2.49
N PHE A 121 -36.31 -15.60 3.53
CA PHE A 121 -35.02 -14.92 3.47
C PHE A 121 -33.89 -15.68 4.19
N GLY A 122 -34.17 -16.86 4.75
CA GLY A 122 -33.16 -17.71 5.44
C GLY A 122 -32.52 -17.07 6.68
N LEU A 123 -33.12 -16.02 7.25
CA LEU A 123 -32.53 -15.23 8.34
C LEU A 123 -32.53 -16.01 9.65
N ALA A 124 -33.53 -16.85 9.88
CA ALA A 124 -33.64 -17.66 11.10
C ALA A 124 -32.63 -18.82 11.13
N THR A 125 -32.13 -19.23 9.96
CA THR A 125 -31.16 -20.34 9.84
C THR A 125 -29.72 -19.85 10.05
N LYS A 126 -29.43 -18.58 9.69
CA LYS A 126 -28.09 -17.98 9.79
C LYS A 126 -27.74 -17.56 11.23
N LEU A 127 -28.75 -17.32 12.05
CA LEU A 127 -28.61 -17.05 13.48
C LEU A 127 -28.89 -18.38 14.22
N GLY A 128 -27.86 -19.21 14.42
CA GLY A 128 -28.01 -20.57 14.97
C GLY A 128 -28.98 -20.67 16.16
N SER A 129 -29.72 -21.79 16.26
CA SER A 129 -30.85 -22.07 17.16
C SER A 129 -30.89 -21.22 18.45
N VAL A 130 -31.54 -20.05 18.37
CA VAL A 130 -31.82 -19.22 19.55
C VAL A 130 -33.09 -19.80 20.19
N LYS A 131 -32.93 -20.49 21.32
CA LYS A 131 -34.07 -20.97 22.12
C LYS A 131 -34.72 -19.77 22.82
N SER A 132 -36.00 -19.52 22.50
CA SER A 132 -36.80 -18.52 23.23
C SER A 132 -36.94 -18.91 24.72
N PRO A 133 -36.81 -17.97 25.67
CA PRO A 133 -36.91 -18.25 27.11
C PRO A 133 -38.30 -18.72 27.59
N SER A 134 -39.30 -18.71 26.71
CA SER A 134 -40.72 -18.92 27.06
C SER A 134 -41.17 -20.38 27.10
N PHE A 135 -40.25 -21.36 27.07
CA PHE A 135 -40.58 -22.79 27.22
C PHE A 135 -40.04 -23.40 28.53
N TYR A 136 -40.20 -22.66 29.63
CA TYR A 136 -40.10 -23.20 30.99
C TYR A 136 -41.38 -22.87 31.78
N ASN A 137 -42.47 -23.58 31.46
CA ASN A 137 -43.46 -24.19 32.35
C ASN A 137 -44.65 -24.69 31.54
#